data_AF-A0A3D0N7P9-F1
#
_entry.id   AF-A0A3D0N7P9-F1
#
_cell.length_a   1.000
_cell.length_b   1.000
_cell.length_c   1.000
_cell.angle_alpha   90.00
_cell.angle_beta   90.00
_cell.angle_gamma   90.00
#
_symmetry.space_group_name_H-M   'P 1'
#
loop_
_entity.id
_entity.type
_entity.pdbx_description
1 polymer ?
#
loop_
_entity_poly.entity_id
_entity_poly.type
_entity_poly.pdbx_seq_one_letter_code
_entity_poly.pdbx_strand_id
1 'polypeptide(L)'
;MGAAALLILGLELLPWAHEFLPKTRREHVYPLTPAIEQLMAEEGRVLEVTPRAEWGMAEAPYAVLPPNAATAYGYDSVSGYDSLMLIGYRAWMLRAEGEEVGPAVNGNMMLPERAVGERQALAGLGAVLARTRPRGEGPQEVVLESSHGGTALYRIAPVLPRAFMYDGADEVPDASAVTPAQWRRSGASSMEITLPQARTAQRLCVTETFYPGWSAYAQGERREVRQALEVFCGVDTEPDDTKVRLVFEPATVRVGSFLALLGIAAVAALLTMQRRN
;
A
#
# COMPACT_ATOMS: atom_id res chain seq x y z
N MET A 1 40.31 17.91 -17.71
CA MET A 1 40.65 16.56 -17.22
C MET A 1 39.57 15.93 -16.35
N GLY A 2 38.98 16.63 -15.37
CA GLY A 2 37.97 16.06 -14.47
C GLY A 2 36.71 15.49 -15.17
N ALA A 3 36.15 16.20 -16.17
CA ALA A 3 34.98 15.72 -16.90
C ALA A 3 35.24 14.44 -17.72
N ALA A 4 36.43 14.32 -18.30
CA ALA A 4 36.83 13.12 -19.03
C ALA A 4 37.05 11.92 -18.09
N ALA A 5 37.64 12.15 -16.91
CA ALA A 5 37.80 11.12 -15.89
C ALA A 5 36.45 10.62 -15.35
N LEU A 6 35.49 11.51 -15.11
CA LEU A 6 34.12 11.13 -14.69
C LEU A 6 33.36 10.37 -15.79
N LEU A 7 33.54 10.75 -17.06
CA LEU A 7 32.95 10.04 -18.18
C LEU A 7 33.51 8.62 -18.31
N ILE A 8 34.83 8.46 -18.16
CA ILE A 8 35.51 7.17 -18.20
C ILE A 8 35.06 6.28 -17.04
N LEU A 9 35.03 6.81 -15.80
CA LEU A 9 34.48 6.11 -14.63
C LEU A 9 33.03 5.70 -14.84
N GLY A 10 32.18 6.59 -15.37
CA GLY A 10 30.79 6.27 -15.69
C GLY A 10 30.67 5.15 -16.72
N LEU A 11 31.48 5.18 -17.79
CA LEU A 11 31.49 4.17 -18.84
C LEU A 11 32.05 2.82 -18.36
N GLU A 12 33.01 2.81 -17.42
CA GLU A 12 33.55 1.59 -16.80
C GLU A 12 32.54 0.94 -15.84
N LEU A 13 31.78 1.75 -15.11
CA LEU A 13 30.76 1.26 -14.17
C LEU A 13 29.49 0.75 -14.86
N LEU A 14 29.21 1.16 -16.11
CA LEU A 14 28.01 0.75 -16.84
C LEU A 14 27.96 -0.76 -17.17
N PRO A 15 29.02 -1.40 -17.71
CA PRO A 15 29.09 -2.85 -17.88
C PRO A 15 28.99 -3.59 -16.54
N TRP A 16 29.66 -3.07 -15.50
CA TRP A 16 29.63 -3.65 -14.16
C TRP A 16 28.21 -3.61 -13.57
N ALA A 17 27.51 -2.48 -13.70
CA ALA A 17 26.12 -2.35 -13.31
C ALA A 17 25.17 -3.26 -14.12
N HIS A 18 25.53 -3.60 -15.36
CA HIS A 18 24.68 -4.42 -16.23
C HIS A 18 24.78 -5.92 -15.92
N GLU A 19 25.95 -6.43 -15.53
CA GLU A 19 26.23 -7.88 -15.41
C GLU A 19 26.47 -8.39 -13.98
N PHE A 20 26.67 -7.52 -12.98
CA PHE A 20 26.98 -7.98 -11.62
C PHE A 20 25.81 -8.65 -10.88
N LEU A 21 24.57 -8.41 -11.32
CA LEU A 21 23.38 -9.05 -10.77
C LEU A 21 22.82 -10.05 -11.79
N PRO A 22 22.83 -11.37 -11.53
CA PRO A 22 22.18 -12.33 -12.41
C PRO A 22 20.69 -11.96 -12.56
N LYS A 23 20.27 -11.66 -13.78
CA LYS A 23 18.89 -11.31 -14.10
C LYS A 23 18.15 -12.60 -14.47
N THR A 24 17.19 -12.99 -13.65
CA THR A 24 16.18 -13.98 -14.08
C THR A 24 15.03 -13.25 -14.78
N ARG A 25 14.27 -13.99 -15.58
CA ARG A 25 13.07 -13.42 -16.21
C ARG A 25 12.00 -13.21 -15.15
N ARG A 26 11.22 -12.14 -15.29
CA ARG A 26 10.18 -11.76 -14.33
C ARG A 26 9.19 -12.91 -14.12
N GLU A 27 8.78 -13.57 -15.19
CA GLU A 27 7.85 -14.70 -15.17
C GLU A 27 8.34 -15.92 -14.39
N HIS A 28 9.66 -16.03 -14.15
CA HIS A 28 10.21 -17.10 -13.30
C HIS A 28 10.09 -16.78 -11.80
N VAL A 29 9.97 -15.50 -11.44
CA VAL A 29 9.82 -15.04 -10.03
C VAL A 29 8.36 -14.77 -9.71
N TYR A 30 7.63 -14.22 -10.67
CA TYR A 30 6.24 -13.80 -10.55
C TYR A 30 5.38 -14.45 -11.65
N PRO A 31 5.15 -15.78 -11.58
CA PRO A 31 4.34 -16.48 -12.58
C PRO A 31 2.87 -16.07 -12.50
N LEU A 32 2.24 -15.91 -13.65
CA LEU A 32 0.79 -15.72 -13.73
C LEU A 32 0.09 -17.08 -13.60
N THR A 33 -0.85 -17.14 -12.66
CA THR A 33 -1.75 -18.30 -12.46
C THR A 33 -3.18 -17.76 -12.35
N PRO A 34 -4.21 -18.60 -12.56
CA PRO A 34 -5.60 -18.14 -12.43
C PRO A 34 -5.92 -17.50 -11.07
N ALA A 35 -5.32 -17.99 -9.98
CA ALA A 35 -5.47 -17.38 -8.66
C ALA A 35 -4.83 -15.99 -8.59
N ILE A 36 -3.65 -15.80 -9.19
CA ILE A 36 -3.00 -14.48 -9.28
C ILE A 36 -3.82 -13.51 -10.13
N GLU A 37 -4.35 -13.96 -11.26
CA GLU A 37 -5.21 -13.13 -12.11
C GLU A 37 -6.47 -12.68 -11.36
N GLN A 38 -7.05 -13.54 -10.52
CA GLN A 38 -8.14 -13.19 -9.61
C GLN A 38 -7.70 -12.11 -8.61
N LEU A 39 -6.53 -12.28 -7.95
CA LEU A 39 -6.00 -11.27 -7.01
C LEU A 39 -5.75 -9.91 -7.68
N MET A 40 -5.23 -9.91 -8.92
CA MET A 40 -4.98 -8.68 -9.69
C MET A 40 -6.26 -7.93 -10.05
N ALA A 41 -7.40 -8.62 -10.09
CA ALA A 41 -8.71 -8.03 -10.37
C ALA A 41 -9.45 -7.56 -9.11
N GLU A 42 -8.87 -7.75 -7.92
CA GLU A 42 -9.50 -7.35 -6.67
C GLU A 42 -9.56 -5.82 -6.50
N GLU A 43 -10.76 -5.32 -6.24
CA GLU A 43 -10.98 -3.93 -5.84
C GLU A 43 -10.82 -3.73 -4.31
N GLY A 44 -10.80 -4.82 -3.55
CA GLY A 44 -10.57 -4.81 -2.10
C GLY A 44 -9.09 -4.95 -1.76
N ARG A 45 -8.81 -5.10 -0.46
CA ARG A 45 -7.50 -5.56 -0.02
C ARG A 45 -7.43 -7.09 -0.01
N VAL A 46 -6.22 -7.58 -0.27
CA VAL A 46 -5.86 -8.98 -0.27
C VAL A 46 -4.98 -9.30 0.94
N LEU A 47 -5.09 -10.53 1.45
CA LEU A 47 -4.13 -11.11 2.39
C LEU A 47 -3.56 -12.42 1.86
N GLU A 48 -2.24 -12.48 1.67
CA GLU A 48 -1.48 -13.70 1.46
C GLU A 48 -0.99 -14.24 2.80
N VAL A 49 -1.67 -15.26 3.34
CA VAL A 49 -1.33 -15.79 4.66
C VAL A 49 -0.01 -16.54 4.57
N THR A 50 1.05 -15.92 5.10
CA THR A 50 2.39 -16.50 5.20
C THR A 50 2.73 -16.68 6.68
N PRO A 51 2.80 -17.93 7.19
CA PRO A 51 3.02 -18.18 8.62
C PRO A 51 4.32 -17.57 9.11
N ARG A 52 4.24 -16.70 10.13
CA ARG A 52 5.41 -16.04 10.74
C ARG A 52 6.40 -17.05 11.31
N ALA A 53 5.90 -18.16 11.86
CA ALA A 53 6.70 -19.21 12.46
C ALA A 53 7.60 -19.95 11.46
N GLU A 54 7.29 -19.92 10.17
CA GLU A 54 8.08 -20.56 9.12
C GLU A 54 9.26 -19.68 8.65
N TRP A 55 9.31 -18.42 9.06
CA TRP A 55 10.43 -17.53 8.78
C TRP A 55 11.55 -17.73 9.79
N GLY A 56 12.59 -18.44 9.35
CA GLY A 56 13.82 -18.67 10.11
C GLY A 56 15.07 -18.26 9.32
N MET A 57 16.23 -18.41 9.96
CA MET A 57 17.53 -18.21 9.32
C MET A 57 18.09 -19.48 8.66
N ALA A 58 17.57 -20.65 9.04
CA ALA A 58 18.14 -21.95 8.67
C ALA A 58 17.59 -22.50 7.34
N GLU A 59 16.33 -22.22 7.04
CA GLU A 59 15.62 -22.80 5.89
C GLU A 59 14.83 -21.71 5.17
N ALA A 60 14.64 -21.89 3.87
CA ALA A 60 13.76 -21.03 3.10
C ALA A 60 12.32 -21.21 3.59
N PRO A 61 11.59 -20.12 3.90
CA PRO A 61 10.22 -20.22 4.38
C PRO A 61 9.34 -20.80 3.28
N TYR A 62 8.39 -21.63 3.67
CA TYR A 62 7.35 -22.08 2.75
C TYR A 62 6.27 -20.99 2.69
N ALA A 63 6.51 -19.92 1.93
CA ALA A 63 5.57 -18.81 1.81
C ALA A 63 4.48 -19.04 0.75
N VAL A 64 3.29 -18.44 0.92
CA VAL A 64 2.24 -18.46 -0.12
C VAL A 64 2.66 -17.59 -1.30
N LEU A 65 3.10 -16.37 -1.00
CA LEU A 65 3.76 -15.48 -1.95
C LEU A 65 4.94 -14.79 -1.26
N PRO A 66 6.04 -14.51 -2.00
CA PRO A 66 7.16 -13.78 -1.42
C PRO A 66 6.74 -12.34 -1.05
N PRO A 67 7.44 -11.69 -0.10
CA PRO A 67 7.27 -10.26 0.18
C PRO A 67 7.34 -9.42 -1.10
N ASN A 68 6.60 -8.31 -1.13
CA ASN A 68 6.44 -7.41 -2.28
C ASN A 68 5.76 -8.01 -3.53
N ALA A 69 5.21 -9.23 -3.47
CA ALA A 69 4.41 -9.79 -4.56
C ALA A 69 3.22 -8.89 -4.92
N ALA A 70 2.57 -8.27 -3.92
CA ALA A 70 1.48 -7.31 -4.12
C ALA A 70 1.88 -6.15 -5.05
N THR A 71 3.05 -5.53 -4.80
CA THR A 71 3.58 -4.47 -5.67
C THR A 71 3.94 -4.98 -7.06
N ALA A 72 4.50 -6.19 -7.16
CA ALA A 72 4.86 -6.78 -8.44
C ALA A 72 3.61 -7.05 -9.30
N TYR A 73 2.56 -7.61 -8.71
CA TYR A 73 1.31 -7.96 -9.41
C TYR A 73 0.31 -6.80 -9.51
N GLY A 74 0.44 -5.76 -8.69
CA GLY A 74 -0.37 -4.54 -8.77
C GLY A 74 -1.68 -4.58 -8.00
N TYR A 75 -1.80 -5.43 -6.98
CA TYR A 75 -2.96 -5.46 -6.08
C TYR A 75 -2.59 -4.89 -4.70
N ASP A 76 -3.61 -4.50 -3.91
CA ASP A 76 -3.41 -3.92 -2.58
C ASP A 76 -3.41 -5.00 -1.50
N SER A 77 -2.32 -5.13 -0.75
CA SER A 77 -2.23 -6.07 0.39
C SER A 77 -2.39 -5.36 1.73
N VAL A 78 -2.91 -6.07 2.74
CA VAL A 78 -2.81 -5.65 4.16
C VAL A 78 -1.45 -6.00 4.76
N SER A 79 -0.70 -6.90 4.15
CA SER A 79 0.66 -7.27 4.54
C SER A 79 1.67 -6.19 4.12
N GLY A 80 2.88 -6.24 4.68
CA GLY A 80 3.92 -5.27 4.33
C GLY A 80 5.33 -5.80 4.52
N TYR A 81 6.26 -5.26 3.73
CA TYR A 81 7.69 -5.47 3.92
C TYR A 81 8.43 -4.19 3.57
N ASP A 82 9.03 -3.58 4.58
CA ASP A 82 9.81 -2.36 4.41
C ASP A 82 10.81 -2.23 5.58
N SER A 83 11.95 -1.60 5.31
CA SER A 83 12.91 -1.22 6.36
C SER A 83 12.33 -0.16 7.29
N LEU A 84 11.39 0.65 6.80
CA LEU A 84 10.69 1.66 7.58
C LEU A 84 9.19 1.43 7.52
N MET A 85 8.58 1.18 8.68
CA MET A 85 7.13 1.05 8.80
C MET A 85 6.53 2.25 9.52
N LEU A 86 5.32 2.63 9.11
CA LEU A 86 4.54 3.62 9.81
C LEU A 86 4.10 3.06 11.18
N ILE A 87 4.57 3.68 12.26
CA ILE A 87 4.27 3.27 13.65
C ILE A 87 2.76 3.11 13.88
N GLY A 88 1.95 4.02 13.35
CA GLY A 88 0.49 3.96 13.47
C GLY A 88 -0.10 2.70 12.87
N TYR A 89 0.31 2.34 11.64
CA TYR A 89 -0.18 1.13 10.97
C TYR A 89 0.29 -0.14 11.66
N ARG A 90 1.57 -0.19 12.07
CA ARG A 90 2.09 -1.35 12.83
C ARG A 90 1.34 -1.52 14.16
N ALA A 91 1.13 -0.45 14.91
CA ALA A 91 0.39 -0.50 16.17
C ALA A 91 -1.08 -0.92 15.98
N TRP A 92 -1.71 -0.47 14.90
CA TRP A 92 -3.05 -0.89 14.51
C TRP A 92 -3.11 -2.38 14.15
N MET A 93 -2.15 -2.88 13.36
CA MET A 93 -2.08 -4.29 12.99
C MET A 93 -1.82 -5.20 14.19
N LEU A 94 -0.96 -4.79 15.13
CA LEU A 94 -0.75 -5.52 16.39
C LEU A 94 -2.06 -5.68 17.20
N ARG A 95 -2.94 -4.65 17.19
CA ARG A 95 -4.27 -4.76 17.81
C ARG A 95 -5.22 -5.63 17.01
N ALA A 96 -5.08 -5.68 15.69
CA ALA A 96 -5.89 -6.53 14.82
C ALA A 96 -5.54 -8.02 14.96
N GLU A 97 -4.26 -8.34 15.15
CA GLU A 97 -3.78 -9.71 15.36
C GLU A 97 -3.83 -10.14 16.84
N GLY A 98 -3.69 -9.20 17.78
CA GLY A 98 -3.57 -9.49 19.22
C GLY A 98 -2.20 -10.09 19.61
N GLU A 99 -1.24 -10.11 18.70
CA GLU A 99 0.10 -10.67 18.86
C GLU A 99 1.08 -10.01 17.87
N GLU A 100 2.37 -10.38 17.92
CA GLU A 100 3.41 -9.81 17.07
C GLU A 100 3.18 -10.13 15.58
N VAL A 101 3.22 -9.13 14.71
CA VAL A 101 2.88 -9.24 13.28
C VAL A 101 4.07 -9.62 12.41
N GLY A 102 5.30 -9.48 12.91
CA GLY A 102 6.52 -9.88 12.22
C GLY A 102 7.08 -11.21 12.73
N PRO A 103 7.90 -11.91 11.93
CA PRO A 103 8.68 -13.03 12.42
C PRO A 103 9.78 -12.55 13.37
N ALA A 104 10.14 -13.37 14.37
CA ALA A 104 11.10 -13.00 15.42
C ALA A 104 12.49 -12.63 14.87
N VAL A 105 12.90 -13.25 13.75
CA VAL A 105 14.20 -13.03 13.12
C VAL A 105 14.22 -11.82 12.17
N ASN A 106 13.05 -11.26 11.82
CA ASN A 106 12.96 -10.16 10.87
C ASN A 106 11.77 -9.24 11.16
N GLY A 107 12.02 -8.19 11.95
CA GLY A 107 11.01 -7.19 12.31
C GLY A 107 10.59 -6.24 11.17
N ASN A 108 11.24 -6.31 10.00
CA ASN A 108 10.91 -5.51 8.83
C ASN A 108 9.80 -6.13 7.96
N MET A 109 9.18 -7.22 8.43
CA MET A 109 7.99 -7.81 7.81
C MET A 109 6.75 -7.62 8.67
N MET A 110 5.62 -7.39 8.01
CA MET A 110 4.29 -7.38 8.58
C MET A 110 3.48 -8.48 7.88
N LEU A 111 3.36 -9.62 8.56
CA LEU A 111 2.75 -10.85 8.07
C LEU A 111 1.51 -11.19 8.93
N PRO A 112 0.40 -10.47 8.76
CA PRO A 112 -0.84 -10.82 9.44
C PRO A 112 -1.31 -12.22 9.04
N GLU A 113 -1.93 -12.94 9.98
CA GLU A 113 -2.47 -14.28 9.76
C GLU A 113 -3.98 -14.35 10.02
N ARG A 114 -4.59 -13.33 10.67
CA ARG A 114 -6.04 -13.25 10.85
C ARG A 114 -6.71 -12.53 9.67
N ALA A 115 -7.79 -13.12 9.19
CA ALA A 115 -8.61 -12.59 8.12
C ALA A 115 -9.99 -12.10 8.57
N VAL A 116 -10.44 -12.55 9.75
CA VAL A 116 -11.78 -12.27 10.27
C VAL A 116 -11.70 -11.43 11.53
N GLY A 117 -12.47 -10.34 11.56
CA GLY A 117 -12.51 -9.38 12.66
C GLY A 117 -12.90 -7.99 12.21
N GLU A 118 -13.27 -7.13 13.16
CA GLU A 118 -13.70 -5.74 12.88
C GLU A 118 -12.61 -4.94 12.16
N ARG A 119 -11.34 -5.10 12.55
CA ARG A 119 -10.22 -4.38 11.93
C ARG A 119 -9.89 -4.91 10.53
N GLN A 120 -10.01 -6.22 10.32
CA GLN A 120 -9.85 -6.82 9.00
C GLN A 120 -10.95 -6.35 8.04
N ALA A 121 -12.20 -6.29 8.52
CA ALA A 121 -13.30 -5.72 7.76
C ALA A 121 -13.12 -4.22 7.50
N LEU A 122 -12.63 -3.44 8.48
CA LEU A 122 -12.30 -2.02 8.31
C LEU A 122 -11.22 -1.77 7.26
N ALA A 123 -10.22 -2.65 7.17
CA ALA A 123 -9.21 -2.57 6.10
C ALA A 123 -9.73 -3.00 4.73
N GLY A 124 -10.99 -3.44 4.62
CA GLY A 124 -11.57 -3.93 3.37
C GLY A 124 -10.94 -5.24 2.89
N LEU A 125 -10.55 -6.12 3.82
CA LEU A 125 -9.93 -7.41 3.52
C LEU A 125 -10.96 -8.41 2.98
N GLY A 126 -11.26 -8.35 1.68
CA GLY A 126 -12.30 -9.17 1.04
C GLY A 126 -11.80 -10.47 0.41
N ALA A 127 -10.49 -10.58 0.16
CA ALA A 127 -9.87 -11.73 -0.51
C ALA A 127 -8.65 -12.24 0.28
N VAL A 128 -8.57 -13.56 0.48
CA VAL A 128 -7.49 -14.18 1.26
C VAL A 128 -6.95 -15.38 0.51
N LEU A 129 -5.66 -15.37 0.22
CA LEU A 129 -4.93 -16.50 -0.33
C LEU A 129 -4.20 -17.23 0.81
N ALA A 130 -4.60 -18.46 1.11
CA ALA A 130 -4.08 -19.22 2.24
C ALA A 130 -4.05 -20.74 1.97
N ARG A 131 -3.16 -21.46 2.66
CA ARG A 131 -3.12 -22.94 2.60
C ARG A 131 -4.15 -23.62 3.50
N THR A 132 -4.59 -22.91 4.53
CA THR A 132 -5.56 -23.39 5.51
C THR A 132 -6.70 -22.39 5.58
N ARG A 133 -7.84 -22.83 6.10
CA ARG A 133 -8.99 -21.94 6.31
C ARG A 133 -8.55 -20.70 7.11
N PRO A 134 -8.89 -19.47 6.65
CA PRO A 134 -8.55 -18.25 7.36
C PRO A 134 -9.09 -18.24 8.79
N ARG A 135 -8.31 -17.67 9.71
CA ARG A 135 -8.61 -17.60 11.15
C ARG A 135 -9.11 -16.20 11.54
N GLY A 136 -9.76 -16.13 12.71
CA GLY A 136 -10.23 -14.89 13.32
C GLY A 136 -11.62 -15.05 13.95
N GLU A 137 -12.10 -13.99 14.58
CA GLU A 137 -13.39 -13.95 15.29
C GLU A 137 -14.16 -12.73 14.83
N GLY A 138 -15.39 -12.92 14.38
CA GLY A 138 -16.22 -11.84 13.85
C GLY A 138 -17.43 -12.39 13.08
N PRO A 139 -18.34 -11.49 12.66
CA PRO A 139 -19.55 -11.87 11.94
C PRO A 139 -19.30 -12.22 10.47
N GLN A 140 -18.08 -12.04 9.95
CA GLN A 140 -17.79 -12.25 8.53
C GLN A 140 -17.82 -13.74 8.16
N GLU A 141 -18.50 -14.04 7.06
CA GLU A 141 -18.49 -15.36 6.45
C GLU A 141 -17.19 -15.59 5.69
N VAL A 142 -16.69 -16.83 5.77
CA VAL A 142 -15.49 -17.28 5.07
C VAL A 142 -15.91 -18.33 4.05
N VAL A 143 -15.90 -17.94 2.78
CA VAL A 143 -16.33 -18.79 1.65
C VAL A 143 -15.11 -19.20 0.85
N LEU A 144 -14.95 -20.50 0.60
CA LEU A 144 -13.94 -21.02 -0.33
C LEU A 144 -14.39 -20.73 -1.77
N GLU A 145 -13.61 -19.93 -2.50
CA GLU A 145 -13.91 -19.60 -3.91
C GLU A 145 -13.22 -20.57 -4.86
N SER A 146 -11.93 -20.82 -4.65
CA SER A 146 -11.16 -21.74 -5.47
C SER A 146 -10.00 -22.37 -4.68
N SER A 147 -9.49 -23.51 -5.15
CA SER A 147 -8.28 -24.11 -4.60
C SER A 147 -7.46 -24.79 -5.69
N HIS A 148 -6.16 -24.55 -5.66
CA HIS A 148 -5.20 -25.10 -6.60
C HIS A 148 -3.84 -25.30 -5.93
N GLY A 149 -3.20 -26.45 -6.17
CA GLY A 149 -1.82 -26.69 -5.74
C GLY A 149 -1.55 -26.58 -4.23
N GLY A 150 -2.56 -26.87 -3.39
CA GLY A 150 -2.42 -26.77 -1.93
C GLY A 150 -2.62 -25.36 -1.35
N THR A 151 -3.02 -24.40 -2.20
CA THR A 151 -3.42 -23.05 -1.79
C THR A 151 -4.89 -22.82 -2.18
N ALA A 152 -5.60 -22.02 -1.40
CA ALA A 152 -7.00 -21.70 -1.60
C ALA A 152 -7.23 -20.18 -1.56
N LEU A 153 -8.11 -19.70 -2.43
CA LEU A 153 -8.65 -18.35 -2.40
C LEU A 153 -9.96 -18.37 -1.64
N TYR A 154 -10.06 -17.53 -0.62
CA TYR A 154 -11.25 -17.35 0.20
C TYR A 154 -11.81 -15.94 0.04
N ARG A 155 -13.14 -15.84 0.02
CA ARG A 155 -13.88 -14.59 0.15
C ARG A 155 -14.30 -14.36 1.58
N ILE A 156 -14.13 -13.12 2.04
CA ILE A 156 -14.53 -12.65 3.36
C ILE A 156 -15.57 -11.54 3.16
N ALA A 157 -16.74 -11.70 3.76
CA ALA A 157 -17.81 -10.72 3.66
C ALA A 157 -18.72 -10.75 4.91
N PRO A 158 -19.33 -9.61 5.32
CA PRO A 158 -19.17 -8.28 4.73
C PRO A 158 -17.86 -7.60 5.18
N VAL A 159 -17.32 -6.74 4.32
CA VAL A 159 -16.17 -5.87 4.63
C VAL A 159 -16.45 -4.44 4.16
N LEU A 160 -15.72 -3.46 4.71
CA LEU A 160 -15.87 -2.07 4.30
C LEU A 160 -15.19 -1.82 2.94
N PRO A 161 -15.75 -0.95 2.08
CA PRO A 161 -15.12 -0.59 0.81
C PRO A 161 -13.76 0.10 1.01
N ARG A 162 -12.94 0.19 -0.05
CA ARG A 162 -11.66 0.92 -0.01
C ARG A 162 -11.85 2.40 0.33
N ALA A 163 -12.89 3.02 -0.22
CA ALA A 163 -13.31 4.39 0.04
C ALA A 163 -14.82 4.41 0.29
N PHE A 164 -15.26 5.08 1.35
CA PHE A 164 -16.67 5.14 1.72
C PHE A 164 -17.03 6.36 2.54
N MET A 165 -18.29 6.77 2.42
CA MET A 165 -18.91 7.84 3.19
C MET A 165 -19.60 7.26 4.43
N TYR A 166 -19.46 7.94 5.56
CA TYR A 166 -20.13 7.58 6.80
C TYR A 166 -20.54 8.85 7.58
N ASP A 167 -21.54 8.67 8.44
CA ASP A 167 -22.02 9.70 9.36
C ASP A 167 -21.56 9.39 10.79
N GLY A 168 -21.47 10.43 11.64
CA GLY A 168 -21.19 10.27 13.06
C GLY A 168 -19.71 10.35 13.45
N ALA A 169 -19.37 9.84 14.64
CA ALA A 169 -18.02 9.86 15.19
C ALA A 169 -17.09 8.87 14.46
N ASP A 170 -15.78 8.98 14.66
CA ASP A 170 -14.78 8.06 14.08
C ASP A 170 -14.73 6.73 14.83
N GLU A 171 -15.87 6.06 14.89
CA GLU A 171 -16.04 4.68 15.35
C GLU A 171 -16.25 3.77 14.14
N VAL A 172 -15.79 2.53 14.21
CA VAL A 172 -15.87 1.59 13.07
C VAL A 172 -17.34 1.36 12.71
N PRO A 173 -17.82 1.81 11.54
CA PRO A 173 -19.22 1.66 11.18
C PRO A 173 -19.52 0.23 10.73
N ASP A 174 -20.78 -0.17 10.88
CA ASP A 174 -21.29 -1.37 10.21
C ASP A 174 -21.17 -1.18 8.69
N ALA A 175 -20.82 -2.25 7.96
CA ALA A 175 -20.71 -2.21 6.51
C ALA A 175 -22.03 -1.79 5.82
N SER A 176 -23.17 -2.05 6.46
CA SER A 176 -24.49 -1.60 5.98
C SER A 176 -24.78 -0.11 6.22
N ALA A 177 -24.01 0.55 7.09
CA ALA A 177 -24.19 1.94 7.47
C ALA A 177 -23.31 2.91 6.67
N VAL A 178 -22.50 2.41 5.73
CA VAL A 178 -21.63 3.24 4.89
C VAL A 178 -22.15 3.30 3.46
N THR A 179 -21.83 4.40 2.77
CA THR A 179 -22.09 4.50 1.32
C THR A 179 -20.76 4.35 0.58
N PRO A 180 -20.57 3.28 -0.23
CA PRO A 180 -19.35 3.12 -1.01
C PRO A 180 -19.09 4.31 -1.95
N ALA A 181 -17.84 4.74 -2.03
CA ALA A 181 -17.36 5.72 -3.00
C ALA A 181 -16.49 5.01 -4.04
N GLN A 182 -16.65 5.37 -5.31
CA GLN A 182 -15.81 4.83 -6.37
C GLN A 182 -14.42 5.44 -6.26
N TRP A 183 -13.39 4.67 -6.56
CA TRP A 183 -12.02 5.14 -6.45
C TRP A 183 -11.16 4.61 -7.59
N ARG A 184 -10.07 5.33 -7.88
CA ARG A 184 -9.01 4.88 -8.77
C ARG A 184 -7.66 5.41 -8.30
N ARG A 185 -6.61 4.61 -8.45
CA ARG A 185 -5.22 5.11 -8.28
C ARG A 185 -4.82 5.93 -9.50
N SER A 186 -4.25 7.10 -9.26
CA SER A 186 -3.64 7.96 -10.27
C SER A 186 -2.15 8.05 -9.95
N GLY A 187 -1.41 7.01 -10.32
CA GLY A 187 0.00 6.83 -9.95
C GLY A 187 0.21 6.31 -8.52
N ALA A 188 1.46 6.30 -8.07
CA ALA A 188 1.87 5.71 -6.78
C ALA A 188 1.51 6.57 -5.56
N SER A 189 1.32 7.88 -5.74
CA SER A 189 1.14 8.84 -4.65
C SER A 189 -0.21 9.57 -4.71
N SER A 190 -1.15 9.13 -5.54
CA SER A 190 -2.46 9.77 -5.58
C SER A 190 -3.61 8.84 -5.89
N MET A 191 -4.78 9.18 -5.34
CA MET A 191 -6.05 8.50 -5.56
C MET A 191 -7.11 9.53 -5.90
N GLU A 192 -7.99 9.17 -6.81
CA GLU A 192 -9.18 9.94 -7.13
C GLU A 192 -10.40 9.17 -6.66
N ILE A 193 -11.24 9.85 -5.89
CA ILE A 193 -12.45 9.31 -5.29
C ILE A 193 -13.63 10.07 -5.89
N THR A 194 -14.58 9.34 -6.46
CA THR A 194 -15.86 9.89 -6.93
C THR A 194 -16.91 9.62 -5.86
N LEU A 195 -17.48 10.69 -5.34
CA LEU A 195 -18.44 10.63 -4.25
C LEU A 195 -19.86 10.35 -4.79
N PRO A 196 -20.65 9.54 -4.09
CA PRO A 196 -22.09 9.45 -4.35
C PRO A 196 -22.76 10.80 -4.06
N GLN A 197 -23.91 11.07 -4.66
CA GLN A 197 -24.69 12.28 -4.33
C GLN A 197 -25.14 12.23 -2.86
N ALA A 198 -24.67 13.20 -2.08
CA ALA A 198 -25.05 13.36 -0.68
C ALA A 198 -26.04 14.54 -0.53
N ARG A 199 -26.92 14.45 0.46
CA ARG A 199 -27.84 15.56 0.82
C ARG A 199 -27.27 16.45 1.93
N THR A 200 -26.29 15.95 2.66
CA THR A 200 -25.69 16.58 3.83
C THR A 200 -24.18 16.43 3.76
N ALA A 201 -23.46 17.26 4.52
CA ALA A 201 -22.03 17.06 4.72
C ALA A 201 -21.80 15.70 5.37
N GLN A 202 -20.80 14.98 4.90
CA GLN A 202 -20.45 13.64 5.36
C GLN A 202 -18.94 13.49 5.49
N ARG A 203 -18.51 12.41 6.13
CA ARG A 203 -17.09 12.07 6.28
C ARG A 203 -16.73 11.02 5.26
N LEU A 204 -15.67 11.28 4.49
CA LEU A 204 -15.03 10.30 3.63
C LEU A 204 -13.92 9.61 4.42
N CYS A 205 -13.95 8.27 4.48
CA CYS A 205 -12.79 7.46 4.83
C CYS A 205 -12.20 6.86 3.55
N VAL A 206 -10.88 6.96 3.40
CA VAL A 206 -10.11 6.18 2.44
C VAL A 206 -9.14 5.34 3.23
N THR A 207 -9.17 4.01 3.06
CA THR A 207 -8.36 3.05 3.83
C THR A 207 -6.86 3.08 3.47
N GLU A 208 -6.34 4.24 3.06
CA GLU A 208 -4.91 4.57 3.05
C GLU A 208 -4.46 4.97 4.46
N THR A 209 -3.24 4.57 4.84
CA THR A 209 -2.69 4.90 6.15
C THR A 209 -2.44 6.40 6.26
N PHE A 210 -2.99 7.02 7.31
CA PHE A 210 -2.73 8.41 7.63
C PHE A 210 -1.26 8.64 8.00
N TYR A 211 -0.67 9.68 7.41
CA TYR A 211 0.68 10.14 7.69
C TYR A 211 0.83 11.62 7.29
N PRO A 212 1.61 12.44 8.03
CA PRO A 212 1.88 13.82 7.64
C PRO A 212 2.46 13.93 6.22
N GLY A 213 1.78 14.65 5.34
CA GLY A 213 2.15 14.80 3.92
C GLY A 213 1.01 14.46 2.96
N TRP A 214 -0.05 13.80 3.43
CA TRP A 214 -1.29 13.73 2.68
C TRP A 214 -1.97 15.10 2.56
N SER A 215 -2.55 15.37 1.39
CA SER A 215 -3.42 16.51 1.12
C SER A 215 -4.63 16.03 0.31
N ALA A 216 -5.80 16.58 0.61
CA ALA A 216 -7.02 16.31 -0.14
C ALA A 216 -7.43 17.56 -0.93
N TYR A 217 -8.00 17.34 -2.10
CA TYR A 217 -8.56 18.39 -2.94
C TYR A 217 -9.97 18.01 -3.34
N ALA A 218 -10.97 18.66 -2.75
CA ALA A 218 -12.37 18.49 -3.10
C ALA A 218 -12.72 19.56 -4.15
N GLN A 219 -13.12 19.13 -5.35
CA GLN A 219 -13.39 20.05 -6.48
C GLN A 219 -12.25 21.04 -6.79
N GLY A 220 -11.00 20.67 -6.47
CA GLY A 220 -9.81 21.50 -6.65
C GLY A 220 -9.44 22.36 -5.43
N GLU A 221 -10.36 22.55 -4.49
CA GLU A 221 -10.08 23.26 -3.24
C GLU A 221 -9.39 22.34 -2.22
N ARG A 222 -8.38 22.87 -1.54
CA ARG A 222 -7.64 22.09 -0.56
C ARG A 222 -8.51 21.83 0.68
N ARG A 223 -8.53 20.58 1.13
CA ARG A 223 -9.15 20.12 2.37
C ARG A 223 -8.09 19.53 3.30
N GLU A 224 -8.37 19.59 4.60
CA GLU A 224 -7.53 18.92 5.60
C GLU A 224 -7.72 17.40 5.50
N VAL A 225 -6.61 16.66 5.60
CA VAL A 225 -6.65 15.21 5.79
C VAL A 225 -6.41 14.96 7.27
N ARG A 226 -7.34 14.26 7.90
CA ARG A 226 -7.24 13.85 9.31
C ARG A 226 -7.07 12.35 9.43
N GLN A 227 -6.65 11.89 10.60
CA GLN A 227 -6.71 10.48 10.96
C GLN A 227 -8.18 10.12 11.27
N ALA A 228 -8.74 9.19 10.52
CA ALA A 228 -10.08 8.64 10.69
C ALA A 228 -10.01 7.13 10.95
N LEU A 229 -11.01 6.61 11.66
CA LEU A 229 -11.21 5.17 11.89
C LEU A 229 -9.90 4.46 12.27
N GLU A 230 -9.41 4.81 13.46
CA GLU A 230 -8.12 4.40 14.02
C GLU A 230 -6.87 4.91 13.30
N VAL A 231 -6.66 4.65 12.01
CA VAL A 231 -5.35 4.83 11.34
C VAL A 231 -5.43 5.32 9.90
N PHE A 232 -6.62 5.52 9.36
CA PHE A 232 -6.83 5.77 7.94
C PHE A 232 -6.99 7.26 7.62
N CYS A 233 -6.91 7.61 6.34
CA CYS A 233 -7.14 8.97 5.86
C CYS A 233 -8.63 9.32 5.89
N GLY A 234 -8.96 10.41 6.58
CA GLY A 234 -10.29 11.01 6.61
C GLY A 234 -10.32 12.38 5.96
N VAL A 235 -11.41 12.69 5.27
CA VAL A 235 -11.68 14.01 4.68
C VAL A 235 -13.14 14.38 4.97
N ASP A 236 -13.37 15.59 5.49
CA ASP A 236 -14.73 16.11 5.62
C ASP A 236 -15.17 16.70 4.27
N THR A 237 -16.38 16.34 3.83
CA THR A 237 -16.92 16.68 2.51
C THR A 237 -18.19 17.51 2.62
N GLU A 238 -18.42 18.38 1.64
CA GLU A 238 -19.64 19.16 1.49
C GLU A 238 -20.66 18.45 0.59
N PRO A 239 -21.97 18.74 0.69
CA PRO A 239 -23.00 18.05 -0.09
C PRO A 239 -22.83 18.13 -1.61
N ASP A 240 -22.18 19.19 -2.10
CA ASP A 240 -21.91 19.45 -3.52
C ASP A 240 -20.55 18.92 -4.00
N ASP A 241 -19.73 18.38 -3.09
CA ASP A 241 -18.51 17.68 -3.45
C ASP A 241 -18.88 16.38 -4.20
N THR A 242 -18.37 16.26 -5.43
CA THR A 242 -18.55 15.05 -6.25
C THR A 242 -17.25 14.30 -6.48
N LYS A 243 -16.11 14.96 -6.25
CA LYS A 243 -14.78 14.39 -6.46
C LYS A 243 -13.80 14.89 -5.41
N VAL A 244 -13.08 13.94 -4.83
CA VAL A 244 -11.95 14.20 -3.92
C VAL A 244 -10.71 13.56 -4.50
N ARG A 245 -9.64 14.35 -4.63
CA ARG A 245 -8.32 13.85 -4.99
C ARG A 245 -7.44 13.83 -3.75
N LEU A 246 -7.02 12.64 -3.33
CA LEU A 246 -6.11 12.41 -2.23
C LEU A 246 -4.68 12.25 -2.77
N VAL A 247 -3.73 13.05 -2.29
CA VAL A 247 -2.36 13.11 -2.83
C VAL A 247 -1.36 13.10 -1.70
N PHE A 248 -0.33 12.27 -1.82
CA PHE A 248 0.79 12.24 -0.91
C PHE A 248 1.93 13.12 -1.44
N GLU A 249 2.16 14.26 -0.81
CA GLU A 249 3.16 15.26 -1.20
C GLU A 249 4.00 15.68 0.03
N PRO A 250 4.88 14.80 0.53
CA PRO A 250 5.64 15.09 1.74
C PRO A 250 6.58 16.28 1.54
N ALA A 251 6.66 17.14 2.55
CA ALA A 251 7.52 18.33 2.53
C ALA A 251 9.00 17.98 2.27
N THR A 252 9.45 16.82 2.76
CA THR A 252 10.82 16.32 2.56
C THR A 252 11.17 16.11 1.10
N VAL A 253 10.26 15.55 0.29
CA VAL A 253 10.47 15.34 -1.15
C VAL A 253 10.48 16.67 -1.88
N ARG A 254 9.59 17.60 -1.51
CA ARG A 254 9.52 18.95 -2.12
C ARG A 254 10.81 19.74 -1.85
N VAL A 255 11.26 19.78 -0.60
CA VAL A 255 12.50 20.46 -0.21
C VAL A 255 13.71 19.77 -0.84
N GLY A 256 13.77 18.43 -0.80
CA GLY A 256 14.85 17.65 -1.41
C GLY A 256 14.97 17.89 -2.92
N SER A 257 13.85 17.91 -3.63
CA SER A 257 13.80 18.21 -5.07
C SER A 257 14.31 19.62 -5.37
N PHE A 258 13.89 20.61 -4.58
CA PHE A 258 14.36 21.99 -4.72
C PHE A 258 15.89 22.10 -4.50
N LEU A 259 16.41 21.48 -3.44
CA LEU A 259 17.85 21.48 -3.15
C LEU A 259 18.65 20.74 -4.22
N ALA A 260 18.12 19.64 -4.77
CA ALA A 260 18.75 18.91 -5.87
C ALA A 260 18.86 19.78 -7.13
N LEU A 261 17.81 20.53 -7.47
CA LEU A 261 17.83 21.47 -8.59
C LEU A 261 18.85 22.60 -8.39
N LEU A 262 18.97 23.15 -7.17
CA LEU A 262 20.01 24.12 -6.84
C LEU A 262 21.42 23.54 -7.00
N GLY A 263 21.62 22.30 -6.56
CA GLY A 263 22.90 21.59 -6.75
C GLY A 263 23.25 21.40 -8.22
N ILE A 264 22.28 20.95 -9.04
CA ILE A 264 22.45 20.81 -10.50
C ILE A 264 22.80 22.15 -11.14
N ALA A 265 22.10 23.22 -10.78
CA ALA A 265 22.37 24.56 -11.30
C ALA A 265 23.78 25.05 -10.94
N ALA A 266 24.24 24.79 -9.70
CA ALA A 266 25.59 25.14 -9.27
C ALA A 266 26.66 24.36 -10.05
N VAL A 267 26.47 23.05 -10.25
CA VAL A 267 27.39 22.23 -11.07
C VAL A 267 27.43 22.72 -12.52
N ALA A 268 26.28 23.04 -13.12
CA ALA A 268 26.21 23.57 -14.47
C ALA A 268 26.93 24.93 -14.59
N ALA A 269 26.78 25.81 -13.60
CA ALA A 269 27.49 27.10 -13.55
C ALA A 269 29.01 26.89 -13.49
N LEU A 270 29.51 25.97 -12.65
CA LEU A 270 30.95 25.68 -12.57
C LEU A 270 31.50 25.11 -13.89
N LEU A 271 30.78 24.19 -14.53
CA LEU A 271 31.20 23.61 -15.81
C LEU A 271 31.22 24.64 -16.94
N THR A 272 30.30 25.60 -16.95
CA THR A 272 30.29 26.67 -17.96
C THR A 272 31.39 27.69 -17.72
N MET A 273 31.73 28.00 -16.46
CA MET A 273 32.87 28.84 -16.12
C MET A 273 34.21 28.20 -16.52
N GLN A 274 34.38 26.89 -16.31
CA GLN A 274 35.58 26.16 -16.73
C GLN A 274 35.77 26.05 -18.24
N ARG A 275 34.70 26.22 -19.03
CA ARG A 275 34.78 26.24 -20.51
C ARG A 275 35.13 27.61 -21.08
N ARG A 276 34.95 28.68 -20.31
CA ARG A 276 35.25 30.06 -20.72
C ARG A 276 36.68 30.49 -20.41
N ASN A 277 37.38 29.74 -19.57
CA ASN A 277 38.81 29.86 -19.29
C ASN A 277 39.58 28.79 -20.06
#